data_AF-A0A5P3AR94-F1
#
_entry.id   AF-A0A5P3AR94-F1
#
_cell.length_a   1.000
_cell.length_b   1.000
_cell.length_c   1.000
_cell.angle_alpha   90.00
_cell.angle_beta   90.00
_cell.angle_gamma   90.00
#
_symmetry.space_group_name_H-M   'P 1'
#
loop_
_entity.id
_entity.type
_entity.pdbx_description
1 polymer ?
#
loop_
_entity_poly.entity_id
_entity_poly.type
_entity_poly.pdbx_seq_one_letter_code
_entity_poly.pdbx_strand_id
1 'polypeptide(L)'
;MTNHYSTYFNITHEDLVNRGVYNAFLDKDSLLHIDPLLLKDCTIPEFKNAYEDFLQYFRGFVALTNAARSKSTKDKFFKRIVDRYTLKEISNTGLGYSTGNTRGRGISGALSIQLAESTYDIIKAGMTDPEIFCLMQLIEDNMGPDRISDMTISILHEHFLAYTQRISAELKLPIKLYRYSYDLSFKVPFYQNKPILFIPTQFLCDLPYAIDYDDIDRVCDYNNRLKQKIASIIGVCWTECLKYKKSDWKSLICNNRDCYDVAIEYFKKIKGIPYDFNEDRKGQYKDILLAELLSKVPFLCNIERSKTIEEEVYELSLAMCNQFKRLVEDLRLSELLYRKGRKPDETDWQLMLFMVGRHI
;
A
#
# COMPACT_ATOMS: atom_id res chain seq x y z
N MET A 1 -9.48 19.98 -4.84
CA MET A 1 -9.25 18.83 -5.73
C MET A 1 -8.32 17.88 -4.99
N THR A 2 -8.62 16.60 -4.98
CA THR A 2 -7.73 15.60 -4.38
C THR A 2 -6.46 15.55 -5.22
N ASN A 3 -5.30 15.77 -4.61
CA ASN A 3 -4.04 15.95 -5.34
C ASN A 3 -3.41 14.57 -5.62
N HIS A 4 -3.68 14.03 -6.81
CA HIS A 4 -3.01 12.83 -7.30
C HIS A 4 -1.70 13.17 -7.99
N TYR A 5 -0.83 12.17 -8.18
CA TYR A 5 0.36 12.32 -9.02
C TYR A 5 0.03 12.88 -10.41
N SER A 6 -1.00 12.35 -11.08
CA SER A 6 -1.38 12.80 -12.43
C SER A 6 -1.72 14.30 -12.46
N THR A 7 -2.54 14.76 -11.50
CA THR A 7 -2.89 16.18 -11.34
C THR A 7 -1.67 17.03 -11.05
N TYR A 8 -0.79 16.59 -10.14
CA TYR A 8 0.41 17.33 -9.75
C TYR A 8 1.40 17.50 -10.90
N PHE A 9 1.57 16.47 -11.72
CA PHE A 9 2.47 16.50 -12.88
C PHE A 9 1.83 17.03 -14.16
N ASN A 10 0.53 17.36 -14.13
CA ASN A 10 -0.23 17.77 -15.30
C ASN A 10 -0.17 16.73 -16.44
N ILE A 11 -0.37 15.46 -16.09
CA ILE A 11 -0.48 14.31 -17.01
C ILE A 11 -1.82 13.61 -16.77
N THR A 12 -2.20 12.67 -17.63
CA THR A 12 -3.44 11.91 -17.43
C THR A 12 -3.23 10.76 -16.44
N HIS A 13 -4.31 10.32 -15.82
CA HIS A 13 -4.36 9.09 -15.03
C HIS A 13 -3.89 7.89 -15.86
N GLU A 14 -4.32 7.84 -17.12
CA GLU A 14 -3.98 6.78 -18.06
C GLU A 14 -2.47 6.70 -18.33
N ASP A 15 -1.77 7.85 -18.38
CA ASP A 15 -0.31 7.89 -18.58
C ASP A 15 0.46 7.11 -17.50
N LEU A 16 -0.03 7.14 -16.25
CA LEU A 16 0.55 6.42 -15.12
C LEU A 16 0.13 4.94 -15.12
N VAL A 17 -1.16 4.65 -15.27
CA VAL A 17 -1.69 3.29 -15.18
C VAL A 17 -1.19 2.42 -16.34
N ASN A 18 -1.09 2.95 -17.56
CA ASN A 18 -0.52 2.23 -18.72
C ASN A 18 0.95 1.83 -18.52
N ARG A 19 1.65 2.46 -17.56
CA ARG A 19 3.03 2.12 -17.18
C ARG A 19 3.11 1.30 -15.89
N GLY A 20 1.97 0.85 -15.38
CA GLY A 20 1.86 0.08 -14.14
C GLY A 20 2.07 0.90 -12.87
N VAL A 21 2.02 2.24 -12.94
CA VAL A 21 2.24 3.12 -11.79
C VAL A 21 0.93 3.40 -11.07
N TYR A 22 0.93 3.24 -9.74
CA TYR A 22 -0.18 3.65 -8.90
C TYR A 22 -0.31 5.18 -8.93
N ASN A 23 -1.46 5.69 -9.39
CA ASN A 23 -1.75 7.14 -9.35
C ASN A 23 -2.08 7.58 -7.93
N ALA A 24 -1.07 7.65 -7.07
CA ALA A 24 -1.23 7.85 -5.64
C ALA A 24 -1.72 9.25 -5.30
N PHE A 25 -2.34 9.36 -4.12
CA PHE A 25 -2.62 10.62 -3.48
C PHE A 25 -1.33 11.21 -2.87
N LEU A 26 -1.17 12.53 -2.95
CA LEU A 26 -0.07 13.27 -2.32
C LEU A 26 -0.41 13.79 -0.92
N ASP A 27 -1.70 14.07 -0.67
CA ASP A 27 -2.16 14.78 0.53
C ASP A 27 -3.03 13.92 1.46
N LYS A 28 -3.25 12.65 1.10
CA LYS A 28 -3.91 11.66 1.94
C LYS A 28 -3.35 10.28 1.64
N ASP A 29 -3.56 9.36 2.58
CA ASP A 29 -3.13 7.99 2.39
C ASP A 29 -4.22 7.17 1.71
N SER A 30 -3.78 6.22 0.88
CA SER A 30 -4.64 5.13 0.46
C SER A 30 -4.67 4.03 1.52
N LEU A 31 -5.81 3.35 1.61
CA LEU A 31 -5.94 2.13 2.41
C LEU A 31 -5.34 0.90 1.71
N LEU A 32 -4.53 1.10 0.66
CA LEU A 32 -3.81 0.02 -0.01
C LEU A 32 -2.46 -0.22 0.67
N HIS A 33 -1.92 -1.43 0.50
CA HIS A 33 -0.64 -1.82 1.08
C HIS A 33 0.18 -2.68 0.12
N ILE A 34 1.48 -2.75 0.38
CA ILE A 34 2.39 -3.65 -0.34
C ILE A 34 2.41 -5.01 0.34
N ASP A 35 2.17 -6.06 -0.44
CA ASP A 35 2.34 -7.45 -0.01
C ASP A 35 3.67 -8.01 -0.58
N PRO A 36 4.63 -8.40 0.26
CA PRO A 36 5.88 -9.02 -0.18
C PRO A 36 5.69 -10.26 -1.06
N LEU A 37 4.58 -10.99 -0.94
CA LEU A 37 4.29 -12.14 -1.80
C LEU A 37 4.10 -11.74 -3.27
N LEU A 38 3.70 -10.50 -3.54
CA LEU A 38 3.55 -9.97 -4.91
C LEU A 38 4.91 -9.69 -5.58
N LEU A 39 6.02 -9.82 -4.84
CA LEU A 39 7.37 -9.70 -5.41
C LEU A 39 7.83 -10.99 -6.11
N LYS A 40 7.30 -12.17 -5.74
CA LYS A 40 7.82 -13.50 -6.16
C LYS A 40 7.88 -13.71 -7.67
N ASP A 41 6.91 -13.18 -8.40
CA ASP A 41 6.75 -13.34 -9.85
C ASP A 41 6.79 -11.99 -10.58
N CYS A 42 7.48 -11.01 -9.98
CA CYS A 42 7.56 -9.66 -10.53
C CYS A 42 8.32 -9.63 -11.86
N THR A 43 7.69 -9.05 -12.89
CA THR A 43 8.30 -8.89 -14.24
C THR A 43 8.87 -7.50 -14.49
N ILE A 44 8.66 -6.54 -13.58
CA ILE A 44 9.20 -5.18 -13.73
C ILE A 44 10.73 -5.24 -13.67
N PRO A 45 11.45 -4.65 -14.64
CA PRO A 45 12.90 -4.79 -14.76
C PRO A 45 13.66 -4.46 -13.47
N GLU A 46 13.29 -3.36 -12.80
CA GLU A 46 13.93 -2.92 -11.56
C GLU A 46 13.68 -3.86 -10.38
N PHE A 47 12.65 -4.68 -10.44
CA PHE A 47 12.22 -5.55 -9.33
C PHE A 47 12.31 -7.05 -9.67
N LYS A 48 12.99 -7.43 -10.75
CA LYS A 48 13.11 -8.83 -11.18
C LYS A 48 13.65 -9.77 -10.07
N ASN A 49 14.55 -9.25 -9.23
CA ASN A 49 15.13 -9.98 -8.10
C ASN A 49 14.61 -9.51 -6.73
N ALA A 50 13.60 -8.64 -6.70
CA ALA A 50 13.19 -7.93 -5.49
C ALA A 50 12.78 -8.86 -4.34
N TYR A 51 12.14 -10.00 -4.63
CA TYR A 51 11.80 -10.96 -3.60
C TYR A 51 13.04 -11.58 -2.95
N GLU A 52 14.03 -11.94 -3.77
CA GLU A 52 15.28 -12.52 -3.28
C GLU A 52 16.11 -11.47 -2.52
N ASP A 53 16.15 -10.23 -3.00
CA ASP A 53 16.80 -9.10 -2.31
C ASP A 53 16.12 -8.80 -0.96
N PHE A 54 14.79 -8.90 -0.92
CA PHE A 54 14.00 -8.79 0.30
C PHE A 54 14.32 -9.91 1.29
N LEU A 55 14.39 -11.17 0.85
CA LEU A 55 14.81 -12.29 1.70
C LEU A 55 16.28 -12.17 2.15
N GLN A 56 17.16 -11.70 1.26
CA GLN A 56 18.58 -11.50 1.53
C GLN A 56 18.82 -10.50 2.66
N TYR A 57 17.97 -9.47 2.77
CA TYR A 57 17.99 -8.57 3.91
C TYR A 57 17.84 -9.33 5.24
N PHE A 58 16.95 -10.32 5.31
CA PHE A 58 16.74 -11.12 6.51
C PHE A 58 17.83 -12.16 6.74
N ARG A 59 18.40 -12.76 5.69
CA ARG A 59 19.55 -13.68 5.82
C ARG A 59 20.75 -13.02 6.52
N GLY A 60 20.90 -11.71 6.37
CA GLY A 60 21.90 -10.92 7.09
C GLY A 60 21.80 -10.99 8.62
N PHE A 61 20.66 -11.39 9.19
CA PHE A 61 20.50 -11.57 10.63
C PHE A 61 21.21 -12.82 11.16
N VAL A 62 21.38 -13.87 10.34
CA VAL A 62 21.96 -15.15 10.80
C VAL A 62 23.36 -14.97 11.36
N ALA A 63 24.24 -14.28 10.63
CA ALA A 63 25.61 -14.02 11.08
C ALA A 63 25.66 -13.16 12.35
N LEU A 64 24.80 -12.13 12.43
CA LEU A 64 24.71 -11.25 13.59
C LEU A 64 24.22 -12.01 14.83
N THR A 65 23.16 -12.80 14.71
CA THR A 65 22.60 -13.58 15.82
C THR A 65 23.59 -14.65 16.30
N ASN A 66 24.30 -15.31 15.39
CA ASN A 66 25.30 -16.30 15.76
C ASN A 66 26.45 -15.68 16.56
N ALA A 67 26.87 -14.46 16.21
CA ALA A 67 27.91 -13.72 16.92
C ALA A 67 27.44 -13.07 18.24
N ALA A 68 26.14 -12.78 18.37
CA ALA A 68 25.54 -12.23 19.57
C ALA A 68 25.57 -13.25 20.73
N ARG A 69 25.96 -12.77 21.92
CA ARG A 69 26.07 -13.56 23.16
C ARG A 69 24.86 -13.38 24.07
N SER A 70 24.11 -12.30 23.90
CA SER A 70 22.92 -11.99 24.70
C SER A 70 21.92 -11.13 23.95
N LYS A 71 20.64 -11.18 24.37
CA LYS A 71 19.58 -10.27 23.91
C LYS A 71 19.63 -8.91 24.61
N SER A 72 20.80 -8.27 24.57
CA SER A 72 20.99 -6.97 25.21
C SER A 72 21.49 -5.97 24.20
N THR A 73 20.96 -4.75 24.22
CA THR A 73 21.50 -3.64 23.43
C THR A 73 22.92 -3.23 23.84
N LYS A 74 23.45 -3.77 24.95
CA LYS A 74 24.86 -3.69 25.32
C LYS A 74 25.75 -4.64 24.49
N ASP A 75 25.19 -5.72 23.94
CA ASP A 75 25.86 -6.58 22.97
C ASP A 75 25.86 -5.89 21.61
N LYS A 76 27.05 -5.67 21.03
CA LYS A 76 27.22 -4.96 19.77
C LYS A 76 26.51 -5.63 18.59
N PHE A 77 26.44 -6.97 18.57
CA PHE A 77 25.82 -7.71 17.48
C PHE A 77 24.30 -7.68 17.61
N PHE A 78 23.78 -7.85 18.83
CA PHE A 78 22.35 -7.71 19.08
C PHE A 78 21.87 -6.28 18.79
N LYS A 79 22.63 -5.27 19.22
CA LYS A 79 22.36 -3.87 18.87
C LYS A 79 22.30 -3.68 17.35
N ARG A 80 23.19 -4.32 16.58
CA ARG A 80 23.16 -4.25 15.11
C ARG A 80 21.92 -4.90 14.50
N ILE A 81 21.37 -5.95 15.11
CA ILE A 81 20.07 -6.54 14.71
C ILE A 81 18.95 -5.51 14.94
N VAL A 82 18.90 -4.89 16.12
CA VAL A 82 17.93 -3.83 16.45
C VAL A 82 18.04 -2.66 15.47
N ASP A 83 19.26 -2.20 15.18
CA ASP A 83 19.51 -1.09 14.25
C ASP A 83 19.02 -1.43 12.83
N ARG A 84 19.21 -2.68 12.38
CA ARG A 84 18.68 -3.13 11.08
C ARG A 84 17.15 -3.04 11.07
N TYR A 85 16.47 -3.56 12.10
CA TYR A 85 15.02 -3.42 12.24
C TYR A 85 14.53 -1.98 12.45
N THR A 86 15.43 -1.00 12.63
CA THR A 86 15.04 0.41 12.76
C THR A 86 14.89 1.02 11.36
N LEU A 87 13.72 0.84 10.77
CA LEU A 87 13.37 1.28 9.42
C LEU A 87 12.51 2.54 9.48
N LYS A 88 13.00 3.61 8.85
CA LYS A 88 12.26 4.87 8.78
C LYS A 88 11.22 4.78 7.68
N GLU A 89 10.03 5.28 7.96
CA GLU A 89 8.99 5.52 6.95
C GLU A 89 9.54 6.38 5.80
N ILE A 90 9.18 6.04 4.57
CA ILE A 90 9.54 6.81 3.39
C ILE A 90 8.31 7.60 2.94
N SER A 91 8.47 8.91 2.83
CA SER A 91 7.39 9.85 2.49
C SER A 91 6.96 9.79 1.02
N ASN A 92 5.79 10.37 0.73
CA ASN A 92 5.26 10.62 -0.61
C ASN A 92 5.04 9.35 -1.46
N THR A 93 4.73 8.22 -0.81
CA THR A 93 4.34 6.96 -1.44
C THR A 93 2.82 6.87 -1.67
N GLY A 94 2.04 7.69 -0.94
CA GLY A 94 0.57 7.69 -0.97
C GLY A 94 -0.05 6.43 -0.36
N LEU A 95 0.69 5.72 0.48
CA LEU A 95 0.25 4.56 1.25
C LEU A 95 0.25 4.92 2.74
N GLY A 96 -0.73 4.44 3.50
CA GLY A 96 -0.76 4.67 4.94
C GLY A 96 -2.13 4.48 5.61
N TYR A 97 -2.11 4.32 6.93
CA TYR A 97 -3.31 4.30 7.78
C TYR A 97 -3.27 5.44 8.79
N SER A 98 -3.38 6.68 8.32
CA SER A 98 -3.40 7.86 9.18
C SER A 98 -4.83 8.29 9.53
N THR A 99 -5.45 7.70 10.56
CA THR A 99 -6.62 8.34 11.21
C THR A 99 -6.11 9.36 12.23
N GLY A 100 -5.77 10.55 11.75
CA GLY A 100 -5.32 11.66 12.60
C GLY A 100 -3.80 11.75 12.79
N ASN A 101 -3.40 12.84 13.46
CA ASN A 101 -2.07 13.45 13.48
C ASN A 101 -0.96 12.62 14.19
N THR A 102 -0.75 11.38 13.76
CA THR A 102 0.43 10.60 14.12
C THR A 102 1.28 10.43 12.88
N ARG A 103 2.42 11.15 12.83
CA ARG A 103 3.55 10.79 11.96
C ARG A 103 3.68 9.27 11.95
N GLY A 104 3.64 8.66 10.77
CA GLY A 104 3.67 7.21 10.62
C GLY A 104 4.79 6.62 11.47
N ARG A 105 4.40 5.67 12.33
CA ARG A 105 5.35 4.98 13.19
C ARG A 105 5.83 3.76 12.41
N GLY A 106 6.75 4.01 11.47
CA GLY A 106 7.59 2.97 10.90
C GLY A 106 8.27 2.13 11.99
N ILE A 107 9.08 1.14 11.63
CA ILE A 107 9.62 0.20 12.62
C ILE A 107 10.74 0.88 13.43
N SER A 108 10.48 1.16 14.71
CA SER A 108 11.45 1.82 15.60
C SER A 108 11.21 1.51 17.08
N GLY A 109 12.21 1.84 17.92
CA GLY A 109 12.08 1.80 19.38
C GLY A 109 11.77 0.40 19.92
N ALA A 110 10.71 0.29 20.73
CA ALA A 110 10.32 -0.97 21.37
C ALA A 110 10.00 -2.07 20.35
N LEU A 111 9.41 -1.72 19.20
CA LEU A 111 9.09 -2.70 18.16
C LEU A 111 10.36 -3.29 17.53
N SER A 112 11.36 -2.47 17.20
CA SER A 112 12.63 -2.98 16.64
C SER A 112 13.35 -3.90 17.62
N ILE A 113 13.25 -3.63 18.93
CA ILE A 113 13.80 -4.51 19.97
C ILE A 113 13.02 -5.83 20.01
N GLN A 114 11.69 -5.78 20.05
CA GLN A 114 10.83 -6.98 20.02
C GLN A 114 11.15 -7.88 18.83
N LEU A 115 11.22 -7.31 17.61
CA LEU A 115 11.57 -8.06 16.40
C LEU A 115 12.97 -8.67 16.48
N ALA A 116 13.94 -7.93 17.03
CA ALA A 116 15.31 -8.42 17.22
C ALA A 116 15.37 -9.57 18.23
N GLU A 117 14.60 -9.53 19.32
CA GLU A 117 14.52 -10.61 20.30
C GLU A 117 13.94 -11.88 19.69
N SER A 118 12.86 -11.77 18.91
CA SER A 118 12.27 -12.91 18.19
C SER A 118 13.22 -13.49 17.17
N THR A 119 13.89 -12.63 16.40
CA THR A 119 14.92 -13.02 15.43
C THR A 119 16.06 -13.77 16.11
N TYR A 120 16.47 -13.29 17.28
CA TYR A 120 17.49 -13.95 18.08
C TYR A 120 17.04 -15.35 18.50
N ASP A 121 15.82 -15.51 19.02
CA ASP A 121 15.30 -16.81 19.47
C ASP A 121 15.17 -17.81 18.32
N ILE A 122 14.52 -17.40 17.23
CA ILE A 122 14.27 -18.24 16.06
C ILE A 122 15.60 -18.78 15.51
N ILE A 123 16.58 -17.88 15.29
CA ILE A 123 17.87 -18.30 14.72
C ILE A 123 18.68 -19.15 15.72
N LYS A 124 18.64 -18.86 17.02
CA LYS A 124 19.32 -19.69 18.04
C LYS A 124 18.68 -21.08 18.19
N ALA A 125 17.40 -21.23 17.85
CA ALA A 125 16.72 -22.52 17.73
C ALA A 125 17.08 -23.29 16.44
N GLY A 126 17.98 -22.75 15.59
CA GLY A 126 18.39 -23.38 14.33
C GLY A 126 17.41 -23.17 13.17
N MET A 127 16.41 -22.30 13.36
CA MET A 127 15.43 -21.94 12.34
C MET A 127 15.96 -20.72 11.57
N THR A 128 16.49 -20.94 10.36
CA THR A 128 17.25 -19.92 9.62
C THR A 128 16.67 -19.60 8.24
N ASP A 129 15.55 -20.22 7.85
CA ASP A 129 14.88 -19.90 6.59
C ASP A 129 14.28 -18.48 6.67
N PRO A 130 14.66 -17.55 5.77
CA PRO A 130 14.21 -16.16 5.84
C PRO A 130 12.70 -15.99 5.63
N GLU A 131 12.00 -16.99 5.09
CA GLU A 131 10.55 -16.95 4.90
C GLU A 131 9.78 -16.81 6.23
N ILE A 132 10.39 -17.18 7.36
CA ILE A 132 9.78 -16.95 8.68
C ILE A 132 9.53 -15.46 8.94
N PHE A 133 10.37 -14.59 8.39
CA PHE A 133 10.23 -13.15 8.59
C PHE A 133 9.06 -12.56 7.80
N CYS A 134 8.63 -13.25 6.74
CA CYS A 134 7.40 -12.89 6.03
C CYS A 134 6.14 -13.26 6.83
N LEU A 135 6.26 -14.18 7.80
CA LEU A 135 5.22 -14.52 8.76
C LEU A 135 5.20 -13.60 9.99
N MET A 136 6.03 -12.55 10.05
CA MET A 136 6.10 -11.66 11.23
C MET A 136 4.75 -11.03 11.60
N GLN A 137 3.87 -10.75 10.63
CA GLN A 137 2.51 -10.29 10.94
C GLN A 137 1.71 -11.31 11.78
N LEU A 138 1.99 -12.61 11.61
CA LEU A 138 1.35 -13.72 12.32
C LEU A 138 1.92 -13.95 13.72
N ILE A 139 3.24 -13.76 13.87
CA ILE A 139 3.93 -14.10 15.11
C ILE A 139 4.24 -12.87 15.99
N GLU A 140 4.19 -11.65 15.46
CA GLU A 140 4.50 -10.43 16.22
C GLU A 140 3.30 -9.49 16.37
N ASP A 141 3.14 -9.01 17.59
CA ASP A 141 2.18 -7.96 17.90
C ASP A 141 2.63 -6.63 17.28
N ASN A 142 1.64 -5.84 16.87
CA ASN A 142 1.84 -4.55 16.21
C ASN A 142 2.60 -4.65 14.86
N MET A 143 2.70 -5.79 14.21
CA MET A 143 3.15 -5.89 12.81
C MET A 143 1.94 -5.90 11.87
N GLY A 144 1.43 -4.71 11.55
CA GLY A 144 0.31 -4.52 10.61
C GLY A 144 0.76 -4.27 9.16
N PRO A 145 -0.17 -4.27 8.19
CA PRO A 145 0.11 -4.12 6.75
C PRO A 145 0.85 -2.83 6.38
N ASP A 146 0.57 -1.74 7.09
CA ASP A 146 1.27 -0.46 6.97
C ASP A 146 2.77 -0.60 7.23
N ARG A 147 3.15 -1.26 8.34
CA ARG A 147 4.55 -1.51 8.70
C ARG A 147 5.23 -2.51 7.79
N ILE A 148 4.48 -3.46 7.23
CA ILE A 148 4.99 -4.37 6.20
C ILE A 148 5.30 -3.59 4.92
N SER A 149 4.44 -2.64 4.53
CA SER A 149 4.68 -1.77 3.39
C SER A 149 5.92 -0.91 3.60
N ASP A 150 6.01 -0.24 4.75
CA ASP A 150 7.18 0.57 5.13
C ASP A 150 8.48 -0.24 5.12
N MET A 151 8.45 -1.45 5.69
CA MET A 151 9.58 -2.36 5.70
C MET A 151 9.99 -2.75 4.28
N THR A 152 9.02 -3.12 3.44
CA THR A 152 9.28 -3.53 2.05
C THR A 152 9.87 -2.39 1.23
N ILE A 153 9.30 -1.19 1.33
CA ILE A 153 9.80 0.00 0.64
C ILE A 153 11.19 0.37 1.17
N SER A 154 11.41 0.28 2.48
CA SER A 154 12.73 0.59 3.07
C SER A 154 13.81 -0.37 2.63
N ILE A 155 13.51 -1.67 2.60
CA ILE A 155 14.44 -2.71 2.15
C ILE A 155 14.74 -2.56 0.67
N LEU A 156 13.71 -2.31 -0.15
CA LEU A 156 13.82 -2.23 -1.61
C LEU A 156 13.92 -0.79 -2.13
N HIS A 157 14.33 0.16 -1.28
CA HIS A 157 14.26 1.60 -1.60
C HIS A 157 15.01 1.94 -2.88
N GLU A 158 16.16 1.31 -3.11
CA GLU A 158 16.94 1.48 -4.33
C GLU A 158 16.16 1.07 -5.59
N HIS A 159 15.41 -0.05 -5.53
CA HIS A 159 14.58 -0.53 -6.63
C HIS A 159 13.42 0.45 -6.93
N PHE A 160 12.76 0.98 -5.88
CA PHE A 160 11.72 2.00 -6.04
C PHE A 160 12.25 3.30 -6.63
N LEU A 161 13.45 3.73 -6.27
CA LEU A 161 14.09 4.91 -6.85
C LEU A 161 14.46 4.69 -8.32
N ALA A 162 15.02 3.53 -8.66
CA ALA A 162 15.35 3.16 -10.03
C ALA A 162 14.08 3.15 -10.92
N TYR A 163 13.02 2.51 -10.42
CA TYR A 163 11.71 2.46 -11.09
C TYR A 163 11.14 3.86 -11.30
N THR A 164 11.14 4.68 -10.25
CA THR A 164 10.67 6.06 -10.31
C THR A 164 11.45 6.88 -11.32
N GLN A 165 12.78 6.74 -11.35
CA GLN A 165 13.65 7.45 -12.30
C GLN A 165 13.33 7.07 -13.74
N ARG A 166 13.20 5.77 -14.05
CA ARG A 166 12.87 5.31 -15.41
C ARG A 166 11.53 5.89 -15.87
N ILE A 167 10.49 5.70 -15.08
CA ILE A 167 9.13 6.19 -15.40
C ILE A 167 9.12 7.70 -15.56
N SER A 168 9.81 8.43 -14.68
CA SER A 168 9.89 9.89 -14.75
C SER A 168 10.57 10.37 -16.02
N ALA A 169 11.59 9.65 -16.51
CA ALA A 169 12.25 9.95 -17.78
C ALA A 169 11.33 9.67 -18.98
N GLU A 170 10.60 8.55 -18.98
CA GLU A 170 9.63 8.20 -20.02
C GLU A 170 8.50 9.23 -20.14
N LEU A 171 8.00 9.71 -19.00
CA LEU A 171 6.94 10.72 -18.91
C LEU A 171 7.45 12.17 -18.97
N LYS A 172 8.77 12.38 -19.06
CA LYS A 172 9.43 13.69 -19.07
C LYS A 172 9.01 14.59 -17.90
N LEU A 173 8.90 13.99 -16.71
CA LEU A 173 8.48 14.68 -15.48
C LEU A 173 9.58 15.63 -14.95
N PRO A 174 9.19 16.67 -14.18
CA PRO A 174 10.16 17.49 -13.48
C PRO A 174 10.89 16.68 -12.39
N ILE A 175 12.19 16.49 -12.57
CA ILE A 175 13.05 15.69 -11.67
C ILE A 175 14.15 16.54 -11.02
N LYS A 176 14.58 16.14 -9.82
CA LYS A 176 15.75 16.69 -9.12
C LYS A 176 16.67 15.54 -8.70
N LEU A 177 17.93 15.86 -8.45
CA LEU A 177 18.90 14.90 -7.94
C LEU A 177 18.61 14.55 -6.48
N TYR A 178 18.39 13.28 -6.20
CA TYR A 178 18.28 12.69 -4.88
C TYR A 178 19.53 11.84 -4.61
N ARG A 179 20.28 12.19 -3.55
CA ARG A 179 21.47 11.44 -3.15
C ARG A 179 21.06 10.32 -2.20
N TYR A 180 21.08 9.09 -2.70
CA TYR A 180 20.73 7.89 -1.92
C TYR A 180 21.89 7.43 -1.03
N SER A 181 23.11 7.38 -1.58
CA SER A 181 24.33 7.06 -0.85
C SER A 181 25.49 7.96 -1.27
N TYR A 182 26.72 7.67 -0.82
CA TYR A 182 27.89 8.47 -1.19
C TYR A 182 28.11 8.49 -2.70
N ASP A 183 28.04 7.33 -3.37
CA ASP A 183 28.30 7.19 -4.81
C ASP A 183 27.05 6.97 -5.66
N LEU A 184 25.88 6.80 -5.04
CA LEU A 184 24.63 6.51 -5.75
C LEU A 184 23.63 7.65 -5.61
N SER A 185 23.12 8.10 -6.76
CA SER A 185 22.11 9.14 -6.85
C SER A 185 21.09 8.83 -7.94
N PHE A 186 19.87 9.32 -7.74
CA PHE A 186 18.75 9.14 -8.65
C PHE A 186 18.15 10.49 -9.02
N LYS A 187 17.59 10.60 -10.22
CA LYS A 187 16.83 11.77 -10.66
C LYS A 187 15.34 11.43 -10.57
N VAL A 188 14.68 11.96 -9.55
CA VAL A 188 13.29 11.65 -9.21
C VAL A 188 12.49 12.94 -8.98
N PRO A 189 11.16 12.91 -9.12
CA PRO A 189 10.32 14.06 -8.82
C PRO A 189 10.22 14.29 -7.30
N PHE A 190 9.81 15.48 -6.90
CA PHE A 190 9.76 15.91 -5.51
C PHE A 190 8.41 16.55 -5.18
N TYR A 191 7.93 16.30 -3.97
CA TYR A 191 6.80 16.99 -3.36
C TYR A 191 7.16 17.42 -1.94
N GLN A 192 6.86 18.68 -1.59
CA GLN A 192 7.21 19.26 -0.28
C GLN A 192 8.68 19.02 0.14
N ASN A 193 9.61 19.20 -0.81
CA ASN A 193 11.06 19.00 -0.64
C ASN A 193 11.49 17.56 -0.28
N LYS A 194 10.61 16.57 -0.45
CA LYS A 194 10.93 15.15 -0.32
C LYS A 194 10.75 14.43 -1.67
N PRO A 195 11.53 13.37 -1.96
CA PRO A 195 11.34 12.62 -3.20
C PRO A 195 9.95 11.99 -3.23
N ILE A 196 9.34 11.93 -4.41
CA ILE A 196 8.19 11.08 -4.68
C ILE A 196 8.71 9.69 -5.06
N LEU A 197 8.09 8.63 -4.54
CA LEU A 197 8.37 7.26 -4.95
C LEU A 197 7.15 6.66 -5.62
N PHE A 198 7.32 6.23 -6.87
CA PHE A 198 6.27 5.53 -7.59
C PHE A 198 6.17 4.09 -7.13
N ILE A 199 4.94 3.68 -6.77
CA ILE A 199 4.62 2.32 -6.39
C ILE A 199 4.00 1.60 -7.60
N PRO A 200 4.52 0.43 -8.01
CA PRO A 200 3.86 -0.40 -8.99
C PRO A 200 2.49 -0.90 -8.50
N THR A 201 1.46 -0.75 -9.32
CA THR A 201 0.10 -1.26 -9.04
C THR A 201 0.09 -2.76 -8.71
N GLN A 202 0.94 -3.55 -9.37
CA GLN A 202 1.07 -5.00 -9.14
C GLN A 202 1.50 -5.39 -7.72
N PHE A 203 2.06 -4.46 -6.94
CA PHE A 203 2.47 -4.72 -5.56
C PHE A 203 1.40 -4.34 -4.55
N LEU A 204 0.35 -3.65 -4.99
CA LEU A 204 -0.71 -3.17 -4.11
C LEU A 204 -1.80 -4.21 -3.97
N CYS A 205 -2.32 -4.35 -2.76
CA CYS A 205 -3.47 -5.17 -2.44
C CYS A 205 -4.41 -4.44 -1.46
N ASP A 206 -5.67 -4.86 -1.45
CA ASP A 206 -6.64 -4.42 -0.44
C ASP A 206 -6.38 -5.13 0.88
N LEU A 207 -6.80 -4.52 2.00
CA LEU A 207 -6.96 -5.24 3.25
C LEU A 207 -7.96 -6.42 3.10
N PRO A 208 -7.76 -7.56 3.82
CA PRO A 208 -6.92 -7.64 5.02
C PRO A 208 -5.97 -8.84 5.04
N TYR A 209 -4.65 -8.63 4.93
CA TYR A 209 -3.69 -9.46 5.68
C TYR A 209 -3.63 -9.06 7.18
N ALA A 210 -4.68 -8.41 7.69
CA ALA A 210 -4.80 -8.11 9.11
C ALA A 210 -5.28 -9.35 9.87
N ILE A 211 -4.41 -9.78 10.77
CA ILE A 211 -4.75 -10.68 11.84
C ILE A 211 -5.52 -9.85 12.86
N ASP A 212 -6.78 -10.25 13.01
CA ASP A 212 -7.85 -9.65 13.79
C ASP A 212 -8.51 -8.43 13.13
N TYR A 213 -9.54 -8.70 12.32
CA TYR A 213 -10.85 -8.04 12.26
C TYR A 213 -11.73 -8.85 11.29
N ASP A 214 -12.81 -9.44 11.85
CA ASP A 214 -13.74 -10.41 11.25
C ASP A 214 -14.59 -9.86 10.09
N ASP A 215 -14.07 -9.59 8.88
CA ASP A 215 -15.00 -9.12 7.83
C ASP A 215 -14.66 -9.34 6.33
N ILE A 216 -13.72 -10.21 5.94
CA ILE A 216 -13.59 -10.61 4.51
C ILE A 216 -13.28 -12.11 4.34
N ASP A 217 -14.24 -12.85 3.77
CA ASP A 217 -14.24 -14.32 3.57
C ASP A 217 -12.94 -14.89 2.94
N ARG A 218 -12.25 -14.13 2.07
CA ARG A 218 -11.15 -14.65 1.26
C ARG A 218 -9.80 -14.73 1.97
N VAL A 219 -9.53 -13.91 3.00
CA VAL A 219 -8.23 -13.92 3.72
C VAL A 219 -8.29 -14.68 5.06
N CYS A 220 -9.48 -14.75 5.68
CA CYS A 220 -9.75 -15.71 6.75
C CYS A 220 -9.30 -17.12 6.36
N ASP A 221 -9.46 -17.49 5.09
CA ASP A 221 -9.10 -18.80 4.58
C ASP A 221 -7.60 -19.14 4.68
N TYR A 222 -6.67 -18.26 4.26
CA TYR A 222 -5.24 -18.65 4.23
C TYR A 222 -4.64 -18.81 5.62
N ASN A 223 -4.92 -17.87 6.51
CA ASN A 223 -4.44 -17.90 7.89
C ASN A 223 -5.11 -19.02 8.67
N ASN A 224 -6.43 -19.21 8.51
CA ASN A 224 -7.11 -20.32 9.17
C ASN A 224 -6.63 -21.66 8.64
N ARG A 225 -6.37 -21.81 7.35
CA ARG A 225 -5.76 -23.04 6.80
C ARG A 225 -4.37 -23.32 7.35
N LEU A 226 -3.51 -22.30 7.48
CA LEU A 226 -2.20 -22.46 8.13
C LEU A 226 -2.35 -22.88 9.59
N LYS A 227 -3.18 -22.16 10.34
CA LYS A 227 -3.45 -22.44 11.75
C LYS A 227 -4.08 -23.83 11.94
N GLN A 228 -4.96 -24.27 11.04
CA GLN A 228 -5.54 -25.63 11.02
C GLN A 228 -4.49 -26.70 10.77
N LYS A 229 -3.56 -26.46 9.83
CA LYS A 229 -2.43 -27.37 9.61
C LYS A 229 -1.56 -27.48 10.86
N ILE A 230 -1.20 -26.35 11.48
CA ILE A 230 -0.45 -26.35 12.73
C ILE A 230 -1.22 -27.08 13.84
N ALA A 231 -2.51 -26.81 14.01
CA ALA A 231 -3.38 -27.48 14.98
C ALA A 231 -3.36 -29.00 14.83
N SER A 232 -3.38 -29.50 13.58
CA SER A 232 -3.29 -30.94 13.30
C SER A 232 -1.96 -31.57 13.71
N ILE A 233 -0.84 -30.83 13.61
CA ILE A 233 0.50 -31.30 14.01
C ILE A 233 0.59 -31.44 15.52
N ILE A 234 0.05 -30.47 16.26
CA ILE A 234 0.11 -30.46 17.73
C ILE A 234 -1.02 -31.27 18.39
N GLY A 235 -1.89 -31.91 17.59
CA GLY A 235 -2.98 -32.74 18.08
C GLY A 235 -4.10 -31.97 18.80
N VAL A 236 -4.28 -30.69 18.47
CA VAL A 236 -5.27 -29.80 19.10
C VAL A 236 -6.46 -29.57 18.18
N CYS A 237 -7.66 -29.54 18.75
CA CYS A 237 -8.89 -29.26 18.00
C CYS A 237 -8.92 -27.80 17.50
N TRP A 238 -9.45 -27.59 16.28
CA TRP A 238 -9.56 -26.24 15.70
C TRP A 238 -10.31 -25.25 16.59
N THR A 239 -11.37 -25.71 17.26
CA THR A 239 -12.19 -24.92 18.18
C THR A 239 -11.41 -24.39 19.38
N GLU A 240 -10.34 -25.08 19.80
CA GLU A 240 -9.46 -24.63 20.88
C GLU A 240 -8.47 -23.58 20.37
N CYS A 241 -7.93 -23.78 19.16
CA CYS A 241 -7.04 -22.84 18.50
C CYS A 241 -7.68 -21.48 18.20
N LEU A 242 -9.02 -21.39 18.10
CA LEU A 242 -9.73 -20.11 17.97
C LEU A 242 -9.52 -19.18 19.17
N LYS A 243 -9.13 -19.71 20.33
CA LYS A 243 -8.84 -18.93 21.54
C LYS A 243 -7.38 -18.46 21.63
N TYR A 244 -6.52 -18.94 20.74
CA TYR A 244 -5.09 -18.68 20.79
C TYR A 244 -4.78 -17.25 20.36
N LYS A 245 -3.96 -16.57 21.17
CA LYS A 245 -3.42 -15.25 20.87
C LYS A 245 -2.21 -15.37 19.95
N LYS A 246 -1.77 -14.25 19.36
CA LYS A 246 -0.54 -14.21 18.53
C LYS A 246 0.68 -14.78 19.27
N SER A 247 0.83 -14.48 20.56
CA SER A 247 1.89 -15.04 21.41
C SER A 247 1.89 -16.56 21.45
N ASP A 248 0.72 -17.19 21.43
CA ASP A 248 0.59 -18.65 21.46
C ASP A 248 1.04 -19.23 20.11
N TRP A 249 0.60 -18.63 19.00
CA TRP A 249 1.03 -19.02 17.66
C TRP A 249 2.53 -18.83 17.45
N LYS A 250 3.09 -17.72 17.93
CA LYS A 250 4.54 -17.48 17.95
C LYS A 250 5.26 -18.58 18.71
N SER A 251 4.82 -18.89 19.92
CA SER A 251 5.43 -19.95 20.73
C SER A 251 5.38 -21.30 20.01
N LEU A 252 4.24 -21.67 19.42
CA LEU A 252 4.09 -22.92 18.68
C LEU A 252 5.00 -22.99 17.46
N ILE A 253 5.05 -21.93 16.64
CA ILE A 253 5.86 -21.92 15.42
C ILE A 253 7.36 -21.85 15.75
N CYS A 254 7.76 -21.01 16.70
CA CYS A 254 9.17 -20.75 16.96
C CYS A 254 9.82 -21.76 17.92
N ASN A 255 9.05 -22.52 18.71
CA ASN A 255 9.58 -23.51 19.64
C ASN A 255 9.38 -24.96 19.18
N ASN A 256 8.63 -25.20 18.10
CA ASN A 256 8.42 -26.54 17.54
C ASN A 256 8.89 -26.58 16.07
N ARG A 257 9.86 -27.46 15.78
CA ARG A 257 10.46 -27.58 14.45
C ARG A 257 9.47 -28.02 13.38
N ASP A 258 8.57 -28.94 13.68
CA ASP A 258 7.58 -29.43 12.72
C ASP A 258 6.57 -28.34 12.36
N CYS A 259 6.13 -27.57 13.37
CA CYS A 259 5.26 -26.41 13.16
C CYS A 259 5.94 -25.34 12.31
N TYR A 260 7.23 -25.08 12.58
CA TYR A 260 8.04 -24.17 11.78
C TYR A 260 8.13 -24.62 10.32
N ASP A 261 8.57 -25.85 10.07
CA ASP A 261 8.80 -26.34 8.71
C ASP A 261 7.49 -26.36 7.90
N VAL A 262 6.36 -26.74 8.51
CA VAL A 262 5.04 -26.65 7.85
C VAL A 262 4.62 -25.20 7.56
N ALA A 263 4.89 -24.26 8.48
CA ALA A 263 4.57 -22.86 8.24
C ALA A 263 5.36 -22.29 7.06
N ILE A 264 6.65 -22.61 6.98
CA ILE A 264 7.52 -22.21 5.86
C ILE A 264 7.07 -22.83 4.54
N GLU A 265 6.85 -24.15 4.51
CA GLU A 265 6.41 -24.84 3.30
C GLU A 265 5.05 -24.34 2.81
N TYR A 266 4.14 -24.04 3.74
CA TYR A 266 2.86 -23.46 3.41
C TYR A 266 3.04 -22.08 2.80
N PHE A 267 3.80 -21.19 3.46
CA PHE A 267 4.02 -19.82 3.01
C PHE A 267 4.68 -19.75 1.63
N LYS A 268 5.67 -20.63 1.36
CA LYS A 268 6.33 -20.72 0.04
C LYS A 268 5.33 -20.97 -1.09
N LYS A 269 4.26 -21.73 -0.84
CA LYS A 269 3.21 -22.07 -1.81
C LYS A 269 2.13 -20.98 -1.97
N ILE A 270 2.06 -20.01 -1.06
CA ILE A 270 1.08 -18.92 -1.15
C ILE A 270 1.50 -17.96 -2.27
N LYS A 271 0.50 -17.53 -3.05
CA LYS A 271 0.61 -16.44 -4.01
C LYS A 271 -0.15 -15.23 -3.48
N GLY A 272 0.48 -14.05 -3.58
CA GLY A 272 -0.17 -12.79 -3.27
C GLY A 272 -1.32 -12.52 -4.22
N ILE A 273 -2.31 -11.76 -3.77
CA ILE A 273 -3.48 -11.37 -4.58
C ILE A 273 -3.45 -9.85 -4.74
N PRO A 274 -3.17 -9.33 -5.95
CA PRO A 274 -3.11 -7.89 -6.16
C PRO A 274 -4.52 -7.26 -6.11
N TYR A 275 -4.56 -5.97 -5.85
CA TYR A 275 -5.76 -5.15 -5.94
C TYR A 275 -6.23 -5.04 -7.39
N ASP A 276 -7.54 -5.20 -7.60
CA ASP A 276 -8.14 -5.00 -8.92
C ASP A 276 -8.47 -3.51 -9.14
N PHE A 277 -7.54 -2.81 -9.78
CA PHE A 277 -7.72 -1.41 -10.17
C PHE A 277 -8.75 -1.18 -11.28
N ASN A 278 -9.20 -2.21 -12.00
CA ASN A 278 -10.28 -2.08 -12.98
C ASN A 278 -11.64 -2.07 -12.30
N GLU A 279 -11.82 -2.93 -11.29
CA GLU A 279 -13.03 -2.90 -10.46
C GLU A 279 -13.03 -1.73 -9.48
N ASP A 280 -11.85 -1.31 -9.02
CA ASP A 280 -11.59 -0.24 -8.07
C ASP A 280 -12.63 -0.16 -6.94
N ARG A 281 -12.77 -1.27 -6.19
CA ARG A 281 -13.80 -1.42 -5.15
C ARG A 281 -13.71 -0.36 -4.04
N LYS A 282 -12.51 0.17 -3.78
CA LYS A 282 -12.25 1.23 -2.80
C LYS A 282 -12.36 2.64 -3.39
N GLY A 283 -12.70 2.77 -4.67
CA GLY A 283 -12.89 4.05 -5.35
C GLY A 283 -11.65 4.94 -5.33
N GLN A 284 -10.45 4.36 -5.47
CA GLN A 284 -9.18 5.08 -5.48
C GLN A 284 -9.12 6.15 -6.57
N TYR A 285 -9.79 5.93 -7.71
CA TYR A 285 -9.69 6.78 -8.88
C TYR A 285 -10.98 7.47 -9.27
N LYS A 286 -12.05 7.31 -8.49
CA LYS A 286 -13.37 7.90 -8.81
C LYS A 286 -13.30 9.41 -9.06
N ASP A 287 -12.61 10.14 -8.18
CA ASP A 287 -12.52 11.60 -8.25
C ASP A 287 -11.72 12.07 -9.47
N ILE A 288 -10.57 11.44 -9.75
CA ILE A 288 -9.68 11.84 -10.85
C ILE A 288 -10.28 11.49 -12.22
N LEU A 289 -10.89 10.31 -12.36
CA LEU A 289 -11.56 9.90 -13.60
C LEU A 289 -12.73 10.83 -13.91
N LEU A 290 -13.49 11.23 -12.90
CA LEU A 290 -14.57 12.19 -13.07
C LEU A 290 -14.04 13.57 -13.45
N ALA A 291 -12.98 14.06 -12.80
CA ALA A 291 -12.36 15.35 -13.14
C ALA A 291 -11.82 15.37 -14.59
N GLU A 292 -11.18 14.29 -15.04
CA GLU A 292 -10.70 14.17 -16.42
C GLU A 292 -11.83 14.06 -17.45
N LEU A 293 -12.97 13.45 -17.08
CA LEU A 293 -14.14 13.45 -17.93
C LEU A 293 -14.69 14.88 -18.07
N LEU A 294 -14.85 15.59 -16.95
CA LEU A 294 -15.39 16.96 -16.94
C LEU A 294 -14.51 17.92 -17.73
N SER A 295 -13.18 17.79 -17.68
CA SER A 295 -12.28 18.66 -18.44
C SER A 295 -12.37 18.47 -19.96
N LYS A 296 -12.81 17.28 -20.42
CA LYS A 296 -13.06 16.98 -21.84
C LYS A 296 -14.44 17.44 -22.31
N VAL A 297 -15.36 17.75 -21.40
CA VAL A 297 -16.73 18.16 -21.72
C VAL A 297 -16.86 19.66 -21.45
N PRO A 298 -16.73 20.52 -22.47
CA PRO A 298 -16.73 21.96 -22.26
C PRO A 298 -18.05 22.40 -21.61
N PHE A 299 -17.94 23.30 -20.63
CA PHE A 299 -19.10 23.99 -20.09
C PHE A 299 -19.61 24.98 -21.13
N LEU A 300 -20.86 24.78 -21.57
CA LEU A 300 -21.49 25.63 -22.56
C LEU A 300 -22.35 26.68 -21.85
N CYS A 301 -21.77 27.86 -21.63
CA CYS A 301 -22.50 29.01 -21.11
C CYS A 301 -22.00 30.28 -21.81
N ASN A 302 -22.89 30.91 -22.58
CA ASN A 302 -22.64 32.20 -23.20
C ASN A 302 -23.47 33.23 -22.45
N ILE A 303 -22.85 33.94 -21.50
CA ILE A 303 -23.48 35.06 -20.80
C ILE A 303 -23.17 36.34 -21.60
N GLU A 304 -24.21 37.01 -22.06
CA GLU A 304 -24.09 38.30 -22.75
C GLU A 304 -23.82 39.42 -21.75
N ARG A 305 -22.83 40.29 -22.05
CA ARG A 305 -22.35 41.34 -21.12
C ARG A 305 -23.32 42.49 -20.82
N SER A 306 -24.57 42.43 -21.28
CA SER A 306 -25.55 43.52 -21.20
C SER A 306 -26.73 43.24 -20.27
N LYS A 307 -26.66 42.21 -19.43
CA LYS A 307 -27.79 41.71 -18.61
C LYS A 307 -27.71 42.20 -17.17
N THR A 308 -28.84 42.14 -16.46
CA THR A 308 -28.85 42.44 -15.02
C THR A 308 -28.22 41.29 -14.23
N ILE A 309 -27.80 41.56 -12.99
CA ILE A 309 -27.20 40.54 -12.12
C ILE A 309 -28.17 39.36 -11.90
N GLU A 310 -29.47 39.62 -11.77
CA GLU A 310 -30.45 38.53 -11.61
C GLU A 310 -30.53 37.63 -12.85
N GLU A 311 -30.48 38.22 -14.04
CA GLU A 311 -30.49 37.49 -15.32
C GLU A 311 -29.21 36.67 -15.50
N GLU A 312 -28.04 37.24 -15.16
CA GLU A 312 -26.76 36.52 -15.21
C GLU A 312 -26.75 35.30 -14.26
N VAL A 313 -27.22 35.47 -13.02
CA VAL A 313 -27.30 34.38 -12.04
C VAL A 313 -28.26 33.28 -12.51
N TYR A 314 -29.40 33.66 -13.07
CA TYR A 314 -30.36 32.70 -13.63
C TYR A 314 -29.77 31.92 -14.80
N GLU A 315 -29.14 32.58 -15.76
CA GLU A 315 -28.54 31.94 -16.94
C GLU A 315 -27.38 31.01 -16.57
N LEU A 316 -26.53 31.44 -15.64
CA LEU A 316 -25.44 30.61 -15.14
C LEU A 316 -26.00 29.35 -14.46
N SER A 317 -27.00 29.51 -13.58
CA SER A 317 -27.63 28.39 -12.88
C SER A 317 -28.31 27.42 -13.85
N LEU A 318 -29.01 27.95 -14.86
CA LEU A 318 -29.65 27.15 -15.90
C LEU A 318 -28.61 26.40 -16.75
N ALA A 319 -27.51 27.04 -17.12
CA ALA A 319 -26.41 26.41 -17.83
C ALA A 319 -25.76 25.28 -17.00
N MET A 320 -25.56 25.48 -15.69
CA MET A 320 -25.09 24.43 -14.78
C MET A 320 -26.03 23.23 -14.76
N CYS A 321 -27.35 23.47 -14.66
CA CYS A 321 -28.36 22.40 -14.71
C CYS A 321 -28.34 21.65 -16.05
N ASN A 322 -28.20 22.35 -17.18
CA ASN A 322 -28.12 21.74 -18.50
C ASN A 322 -26.84 20.92 -18.68
N GLN A 323 -25.71 21.42 -18.18
CA GLN A 323 -24.45 20.68 -18.18
C GLN A 323 -24.55 19.40 -17.35
N PHE A 324 -25.15 19.49 -16.16
CA PHE A 324 -25.41 18.33 -15.31
C PHE A 324 -26.33 17.31 -16.02
N LYS A 325 -27.43 17.78 -16.62
CA LYS A 325 -28.34 16.95 -17.41
C LYS A 325 -27.60 16.20 -18.52
N ARG A 326 -26.80 16.90 -19.32
CA ARG A 326 -25.98 16.31 -20.40
C ARG A 326 -25.02 15.24 -19.88
N LEU A 327 -24.37 15.47 -18.74
CA LEU A 327 -23.48 14.48 -18.14
C LEU A 327 -24.24 13.21 -17.75
N VAL A 328 -25.38 13.37 -17.08
CA VAL A 328 -26.20 12.26 -16.56
C VAL A 328 -26.86 11.46 -17.69
N GLU A 329 -27.46 12.15 -18.66
CA GLU A 329 -28.27 11.56 -19.74
C GLU A 329 -27.41 11.18 -20.95
N ASP A 330 -26.70 12.14 -21.56
CA ASP A 330 -26.02 11.94 -22.85
C ASP A 330 -24.66 11.26 -22.71
N LEU A 331 -23.95 11.53 -21.61
CA LEU A 331 -22.62 10.96 -21.32
C LEU A 331 -22.69 9.78 -20.35
N ARG A 332 -23.90 9.25 -20.12
CA ARG A 332 -24.17 8.00 -19.38
C ARG A 332 -23.58 7.99 -17.96
N LEU A 333 -23.39 9.16 -17.35
CA LEU A 333 -22.91 9.24 -15.96
C LEU A 333 -23.94 8.63 -14.98
N SER A 334 -25.21 8.58 -15.37
CA SER A 334 -26.26 7.81 -14.69
C SER A 334 -25.87 6.33 -14.53
N GLU A 335 -25.28 5.68 -15.54
CA GLU A 335 -24.91 4.26 -15.45
C GLU A 335 -23.83 3.99 -14.41
N LEU A 336 -22.95 4.97 -14.17
CA LEU A 336 -21.95 4.89 -13.10
C LEU A 336 -22.62 4.90 -11.73
N LEU A 337 -23.68 5.70 -11.55
CA LEU A 337 -24.42 5.81 -10.29
C LEU A 337 -25.30 4.59 -10.01
N TYR A 338 -25.91 4.00 -11.05
CA TYR A 338 -26.74 2.79 -10.94
C TYR A 338 -25.95 1.47 -11.06
N ARG A 339 -24.62 1.55 -11.22
CA ARG A 339 -23.77 0.38 -11.46
C ARG A 339 -23.89 -0.64 -10.32
N LYS A 340 -23.84 -1.94 -10.67
CA LYS A 340 -23.86 -3.08 -9.71
C LYS A 340 -25.09 -3.07 -8.78
N GLY A 341 -26.25 -2.61 -9.27
CA GLY A 341 -27.50 -2.61 -8.51
C GLY A 341 -27.57 -1.53 -7.41
N ARG A 342 -26.62 -0.58 -7.41
CA ARG A 342 -26.66 0.58 -6.52
C ARG A 342 -27.90 1.43 -6.83
N LYS A 343 -28.52 1.97 -5.76
CA LYS A 343 -29.56 2.99 -5.85
C LYS A 343 -28.98 4.31 -5.33
N PRO A 344 -28.64 5.27 -6.20
CA PRO A 344 -28.13 6.56 -5.75
C PRO A 344 -29.19 7.30 -4.93
N ASP A 345 -28.76 7.92 -3.84
CA ASP A 345 -29.62 8.76 -3.00
C ASP A 345 -29.51 10.24 -3.39
N GLU A 346 -30.26 11.11 -2.70
CA GLU A 346 -30.22 12.55 -2.96
C GLU A 346 -28.82 13.13 -2.77
N THR A 347 -28.06 12.65 -1.79
CA THR A 347 -26.71 13.13 -1.50
C THR A 347 -25.75 12.82 -2.65
N ASP A 348 -25.85 11.65 -3.28
CA ASP A 348 -25.07 11.32 -4.47
C ASP A 348 -25.28 12.34 -5.61
N TRP A 349 -26.54 12.73 -5.86
CA TRP A 349 -26.89 13.69 -6.91
C TRP A 349 -26.44 15.12 -6.55
N GLN A 350 -26.63 15.52 -5.29
CA GLN A 350 -26.18 16.83 -4.81
C GLN A 350 -24.65 16.98 -4.91
N LEU A 351 -23.89 15.95 -4.52
CA LEU A 351 -22.43 15.94 -4.64
C LEU A 351 -21.98 16.03 -6.10
N MET A 352 -22.66 15.35 -7.00
CA MET A 352 -22.36 15.41 -8.42
C MET A 352 -22.65 16.80 -9.01
N LEU A 353 -23.80 17.40 -8.69
CA LEU A 353 -24.13 18.77 -9.11
C LEU A 353 -23.12 19.77 -8.55
N PHE A 354 -22.75 19.64 -7.27
CA PHE A 354 -21.73 20.48 -6.64
C PHE A 354 -20.37 20.36 -7.33
N MET A 355 -19.97 19.14 -7.75
CA MET A 355 -18.73 18.94 -8.49
C MET A 355 -18.75 19.58 -9.88
N VAL A 356 -19.87 19.50 -10.60
CA VAL A 356 -20.04 20.19 -11.89
C VAL A 356 -19.90 21.71 -11.68
N GLY A 357 -20.60 22.25 -10.69
CA GLY A 357 -20.54 23.67 -10.36
C GLY A 357 -19.18 24.17 -9.91
N ARG A 358 -18.34 23.31 -9.32
CA ARG A 358 -16.98 23.67 -8.89
C ARG A 358 -15.96 23.63 -10.03
N HIS A 359 -16.25 22.92 -11.12
CA HIS A 359 -15.38 22.84 -12.29
C HIS A 359 -15.64 24.01 -13.27
N ILE A 360 -16.86 24.54 -13.24
CA ILE A 360 -17.26 25.79 -13.92
C ILE A 360 -16.63 26.97 -13.17
#